data_AF-K2G3P1-F1
#
_entry.id   AF-K2G3P1-F1
#
_cell.length_a   1.000
_cell.length_b   1.000
_cell.length_c   1.000
_cell.angle_alpha   90.00
_cell.angle_beta   90.00
_cell.angle_gamma   90.00
#
_symmetry.space_group_name_H-M   'P 1'
#
loop_
_entity.id
_entity.type
_entity.pdbx_description
1 polymer ?
#
loop_
_entity_poly.entity_id
_entity_poly.type
_entity_poly.pdbx_seq_one_letter_code
_entity_poly.pdbx_strand_id
1 'polypeptide(L)'
;MKSIAHIQTQQASRIAKRLANHWKHKFNIDETEQNFLIHFPNAEVILAPEQDHLTVTIQSTDEFTDLNKLENVVLDHLIRMGQEHLTADWQR
;
A
#
# COMPACT_ATOMS: atom_id res chain seq x y z
N MET A 1 -0.39 14.40 6.55
CA MET A 1 0.66 14.40 5.50
C MET A 1 0.39 13.25 4.52
N LYS A 2 0.69 13.39 3.23
CA LYS A 2 0.44 12.36 2.22
C LYS A 2 1.76 11.91 1.58
N SER A 3 1.85 10.64 1.21
CA SER A 3 2.96 10.07 0.45
C SER A 3 2.42 9.13 -0.62
N ILE A 4 2.96 9.17 -1.83
CA ILE A 4 2.51 8.39 -2.97
C ILE A 4 3.71 7.73 -3.64
N ALA A 5 3.62 6.45 -3.97
CA ALA A 5 4.62 5.75 -4.78
C ALA A 5 3.97 4.97 -5.92
N HIS A 6 4.66 4.93 -7.06
CA HIS A 6 4.27 4.12 -8.22
C HIS A 6 5.24 2.95 -8.35
N ILE A 7 4.77 1.75 -8.03
CA ILE A 7 5.59 0.54 -8.03
C ILE A 7 5.37 -0.20 -9.34
N GLN A 8 6.39 -0.32 -10.17
CA GLN A 8 6.29 -1.03 -11.45
C GLN A 8 6.14 -2.54 -11.19
N THR A 9 5.02 -3.12 -11.62
CA THR A 9 4.75 -4.56 -11.49
C THR A 9 3.60 -4.97 -12.41
N GLN A 10 3.75 -6.10 -13.09
CA GLN A 10 2.70 -6.72 -13.91
C GLN A 10 1.67 -7.50 -13.08
N GLN A 11 1.87 -7.58 -11.75
CA GLN A 11 1.02 -8.32 -10.83
C GLN A 11 0.33 -7.40 -9.82
N ALA A 12 0.14 -6.12 -10.14
CA ALA A 12 -0.39 -5.11 -9.22
C ALA A 12 -1.68 -5.56 -8.51
N SER A 13 -2.70 -6.01 -9.26
CA SER A 13 -3.97 -6.46 -8.67
C SER A 13 -3.81 -7.66 -7.75
N ARG A 14 -2.94 -8.61 -8.12
CA ARG A 14 -2.66 -9.81 -7.32
C ARG A 14 -1.96 -9.42 -6.01
N ILE A 15 -0.97 -8.56 -6.08
CA ILE A 15 -0.19 -8.10 -4.92
C ILE A 15 -1.08 -7.29 -3.97
N ALA A 16 -1.85 -6.33 -4.50
CA ALA A 16 -2.77 -5.52 -3.72
C ALA A 16 -3.80 -6.38 -2.98
N LYS A 17 -4.43 -7.33 -3.69
CA LYS A 17 -5.39 -8.25 -3.09
C LYS A 17 -4.78 -9.17 -2.03
N ARG A 18 -3.53 -9.62 -2.23
CA ARG A 18 -2.81 -10.43 -1.22
C ARG A 18 -2.51 -9.61 0.03
N LEU A 19 -2.02 -8.38 -0.14
CA LEU A 19 -1.72 -7.49 0.98
C LEU A 19 -2.99 -7.15 1.77
N ALA A 20 -4.08 -6.80 1.05
CA ALA A 20 -5.38 -6.55 1.65
C ALA A 20 -5.85 -7.78 2.47
N ASN A 21 -5.89 -8.97 1.87
CA ASN A 21 -6.28 -10.17 2.62
C ASN A 21 -5.35 -10.48 3.80
N HIS A 22 -4.06 -10.23 3.65
CA HIS A 22 -3.10 -10.41 4.72
C HIS A 22 -3.36 -9.46 5.89
N TRP A 23 -3.83 -8.24 5.67
CA TRP A 23 -4.09 -7.27 6.75
C TRP A 23 -5.54 -7.26 7.25
N LYS A 24 -6.46 -7.90 6.53
CA LYS A 24 -7.89 -7.99 6.88
C LYS A 24 -8.17 -8.59 8.25
N HIS A 25 -7.24 -9.37 8.81
CA HIS A 25 -7.38 -9.93 10.16
C HIS A 25 -7.03 -8.92 11.28
N LYS A 26 -6.30 -7.85 10.95
CA LYS A 26 -5.76 -6.90 11.93
C LYS A 26 -6.33 -5.48 11.76
N PHE A 27 -6.69 -5.12 10.53
CA PHE A 27 -7.14 -3.78 10.17
C PHE A 27 -8.45 -3.82 9.41
N ASN A 28 -9.18 -2.71 9.44
CA ASN A 28 -10.36 -2.56 8.60
C ASN A 28 -9.92 -2.27 7.15
N ILE A 29 -10.54 -2.96 6.20
CA ILE A 29 -10.20 -2.84 4.79
C ILE A 29 -11.46 -2.69 3.98
N ASP A 30 -11.51 -1.60 3.23
CA ASP A 30 -12.56 -1.29 2.29
C ASP A 30 -12.07 -1.63 0.88
N GLU A 31 -12.62 -2.70 0.32
CA GLU A 31 -12.37 -3.13 -1.05
C GLU A 31 -13.44 -2.51 -1.96
N THR A 32 -12.99 -1.69 -2.89
CA THR A 32 -13.82 -1.14 -3.98
C THR A 32 -13.51 -1.90 -5.27
N GLU A 33 -14.28 -1.66 -6.34
CA GLU A 33 -14.08 -2.38 -7.62
C GLU A 33 -12.68 -2.20 -8.21
N GLN A 34 -11.98 -1.13 -7.85
CA GLN A 34 -10.69 -0.76 -8.46
C GLN A 34 -9.57 -0.69 -7.42
N ASN A 35 -9.87 -0.34 -6.16
CA ASN A 35 -8.85 -0.01 -5.15
C ASN A 35 -9.13 -0.68 -3.80
N PHE A 36 -8.08 -0.87 -3.02
CA PHE A 36 -8.16 -1.34 -1.63
C PHE A 36 -7.73 -0.23 -0.68
N LEU A 37 -8.60 0.15 0.25
CA LEU A 37 -8.33 1.11 1.30
C LEU A 37 -8.14 0.37 2.61
N ILE A 38 -7.02 0.64 3.29
CA ILE A 38 -6.61 -0.03 4.52
C ILE A 38 -6.53 1.03 5.61
N HIS A 39 -7.37 0.89 6.63
CA HIS A 39 -7.43 1.84 7.74
C HIS A 39 -6.47 1.39 8.85
N PHE A 40 -5.38 2.14 9.00
CA PHE A 40 -4.52 2.04 10.17
C PHE A 40 -5.05 2.97 11.28
N PRO A 41 -4.68 2.74 12.55
CA PRO A 41 -5.10 3.62 13.65
C PRO A 41 -4.69 5.09 13.47
N ASN A 42 -3.58 5.35 12.78
CA ASN A 42 -2.92 6.64 12.65
C ASN A 42 -2.57 7.01 11.19
N ALA A 43 -3.06 6.22 10.22
CA ALA A 43 -2.85 6.45 8.80
C ALA A 43 -3.89 5.67 7.97
N GLU A 44 -3.95 5.97 6.69
CA GLU A 44 -4.73 5.22 5.70
C GLU A 44 -3.82 4.85 4.54
N VAL A 45 -3.91 3.61 4.07
CA VAL A 45 -3.13 3.12 2.93
C VAL A 45 -4.08 2.72 1.83
N ILE A 46 -3.96 3.37 0.68
CA ILE A 46 -4.74 3.08 -0.52
C ILE A 46 -3.83 2.37 -1.51
N LEU A 47 -4.30 1.23 -2.00
CA LEU A 47 -3.67 0.45 -3.05
C LEU A 47 -4.56 0.52 -4.29
N ALA A 48 -4.07 1.19 -5.32
CA ALA A 48 -4.72 1.31 -6.62
C ALA A 48 -3.92 0.50 -7.65
N PRO A 49 -4.27 -0.78 -7.85
CA PRO A 49 -3.63 -1.60 -8.87
C PRO A 49 -4.01 -1.16 -10.28
N GLU A 50 -3.00 -0.92 -11.12
CA GLU A 50 -3.15 -0.68 -12.55
C GLU A 50 -2.54 -1.82 -13.37
N GLN A 51 -2.58 -1.70 -14.70
CA GLN A 51 -2.14 -2.75 -15.61
C GLN A 51 -0.63 -3.03 -15.51
N ASP A 52 0.19 -1.98 -15.44
CA ASP A 52 1.67 -2.10 -15.46
C ASP A 52 2.34 -1.65 -14.14
N HIS A 53 1.56 -1.09 -13.21
CA HIS A 53 2.08 -0.60 -11.94
C HIS A 53 1.03 -0.64 -10.83
N LEU A 54 1.50 -0.58 -9.59
CA LEU A 54 0.68 -0.44 -8.39
C LEU A 54 0.90 0.94 -7.79
N THR A 55 -0.14 1.75 -7.75
CA THR A 55 -0.12 3.05 -7.08
C THR A 55 -0.44 2.85 -5.61
N VAL A 56 0.47 3.29 -4.75
CA VAL A 56 0.34 3.19 -3.30
C VAL A 56 0.28 4.60 -2.74
N THR A 57 -0.79 4.93 -2.02
CA THR A 57 -0.94 6.20 -1.33
C THR A 57 -1.02 5.95 0.16
N ILE A 58 -0.17 6.60 0.95
CA ILE A 58 -0.21 6.60 2.40
C ILE A 58 -0.62 7.99 2.86
N GLN A 59 -1.73 8.09 3.57
CA GLN A 59 -2.23 9.31 4.14
C GLN A 59 -2.12 9.22 5.66
N SER A 60 -1.24 10.02 6.25
CA SER A 60 -1.18 10.16 7.69
C SER A 60 -2.31 11.03 8.20
N THR A 61 -3.03 10.54 9.21
CA THR A 61 -4.06 11.27 9.97
C THR A 61 -3.48 11.97 11.20
N ASP A 62 -2.24 11.67 11.58
CA ASP A 62 -1.54 12.24 12.73
C ASP A 62 -0.18 12.83 12.30
N GLU A 63 0.24 13.92 12.94
CA GLU A 63 1.52 14.58 12.71
C GLU A 63 2.70 13.77 13.30
N PHE A 64 2.43 12.92 14.29
CA PHE A 64 3.42 12.04 14.92
C PHE A 64 3.64 10.71 14.19
N THR A 65 2.86 10.42 13.16
CA THR A 65 3.01 9.18 12.40
C THR A 65 4.29 9.21 11.59
N ASP A 66 5.14 8.21 11.84
CA ASP A 66 6.36 7.99 11.09
C ASP A 66 6.04 7.41 9.69
N LEU A 67 5.86 8.31 8.72
CA LEU A 67 5.59 7.95 7.34
C LEU A 67 6.74 7.15 6.74
N ASN A 68 8.02 7.47 7.02
CA ASN A 68 9.15 6.70 6.50
C ASN A 68 9.05 5.23 6.93
N LYS A 69 8.66 4.99 8.19
CA LYS A 69 8.49 3.63 8.70
C LYS A 69 7.32 2.92 8.02
N LEU A 70 6.19 3.59 7.84
CA LEU A 70 5.03 3.01 7.12
C LEU A 70 5.35 2.71 5.65
N GLU A 71 6.01 3.63 4.95
CA GLU A 71 6.48 3.49 3.58
C GLU A 71 7.34 2.22 3.42
N ASN A 72 8.33 2.03 4.30
CA ASN A 72 9.16 0.84 4.32
C ASN A 72 8.37 -0.43 4.63
N VAL A 73 7.49 -0.39 5.65
CA VAL A 73 6.66 -1.54 6.03
C VAL A 73 5.76 -1.96 4.86
N VAL A 74 5.10 -1.02 4.21
CA VAL A 74 4.22 -1.30 3.07
C VAL A 74 5.04 -1.91 1.92
N LEU A 75 6.17 -1.30 1.55
CA LEU A 75 7.05 -1.82 0.49
C LEU A 75 7.53 -3.25 0.78
N ASP A 76 7.99 -3.52 2.01
CA ASP A 76 8.45 -4.85 2.44
C ASP A 76 7.37 -5.91 2.27
N HIS A 77 6.13 -5.58 2.64
CA HIS A 77 5.02 -6.52 2.49
C HIS A 77 4.65 -6.70 1.02
N LEU A 78 4.66 -5.65 0.21
CA LEU A 78 4.42 -5.77 -1.23
C LEU A 78 5.45 -6.68 -1.91
N ILE A 79 6.74 -6.54 -1.59
CA ILE A 79 7.82 -7.43 -2.07
C ILE A 79 7.52 -8.89 -1.69
N ARG A 80 7.14 -9.15 -0.44
CA ARG A 80 6.79 -10.51 0.03
C ARG A 80 5.53 -11.06 -0.63
N MET A 81 4.53 -10.21 -0.90
CA MET A 81 3.28 -10.60 -1.56
C MET A 81 3.46 -10.83 -3.07
N GLY A 82 4.33 -10.07 -3.73
CA GLY A 82 4.72 -10.27 -5.13
C GLY A 82 5.71 -11.40 -5.32
N GLN A 83 6.49 -11.74 -4.28
CA GLN A 83 7.66 -12.61 -4.38
C GLN A 83 8.64 -12.12 -5.45
N GLU A 84 8.71 -10.80 -5.64
CA GLU A 84 9.54 -10.13 -6.64
C GLU A 84 10.19 -8.89 -6.02
N HIS A 85 11.29 -8.44 -6.61
CA HIS A 85 11.94 -7.22 -6.18
C HIS A 85 11.15 -6.01 -6.70
N LEU A 86 10.56 -5.27 -5.76
CA LEU A 86 9.83 -4.04 -6.03
C LEU A 86 10.61 -2.85 -5.47
N THR A 87 10.55 -1.74 -6.17
CA THR A 87 11.09 -0.46 -5.73
C THR A 87 9.95 0.56 -5.67
N ALA A 88 9.95 1.39 -4.64
CA ALA A 88 8.98 2.47 -4.48
C ALA A 88 9.72 3.80 -4.32
N ASP A 89 9.48 4.71 -5.27
CA ASP A 89 9.91 6.10 -5.17
C ASP A 89 8.77 6.91 -4.56
N TRP A 90 8.86 7.17 -3.26
CA TRP A 90 7.86 7.89 -2.49
C TRP A 90 7.95 9.40 -2.73
N GLN A 91 6.83 10.00 -3.12
CA GLN A 91 6.65 11.44 -3.28
C GLN A 91 5.67 11.98 -2.24
N ARG A 92 6.05 13.08 -1.58
CA ARG A 92 5.29 13.70 -0.48
C ARG A 92 4.74 15.06 -0.87
#